data_AF-A0A3L7SA53-F1
#
_entry.id   AF-A0A3L7SA53-F1
#
_cell.length_a   1.000
_cell.length_b   1.000
_cell.length_c   1.000
_cell.angle_alpha   90.00
_cell.angle_beta   90.00
_cell.angle_gamma   90.00
#
_symmetry.space_group_name_H-M   'P 1'
#
loop_
_entity.id
_entity.type
_entity.pdbx_description
1 polymer ?
#
loop_
_entity_poly.entity_id
_entity_poly.type
_entity_poly.pdbx_seq_one_letter_code
_entity_poly.pdbx_strand_id
1 'polypeptide(L)'
;MASDLVASWKAEGMPPAARSAAGLRSHAESLVRRAAGAPQHVGWTMVAIVSEFWRDRLAVGPGGRRLLLLPDCPSCDADAATAVQPEGVPRTCGPSCGIATLWAAARDSGWAVESTSRAVSAIGALLTGQYDGVLGVARLADLEKAFAMLPAFALPIAAVPCELPTSAPRPAAPCAEALASAAIDVEWVLGLLGVAGGSSAPVGDYLPLLREAAGMFAPEALQGLDERLRLGGELGAATAPTIDCSPLDATAAMSGEFLTRGGKFLRPFVTLAAFDAVAADLRDDGRTVPAAAGYAADPSLVRDSARAAAVAIEVFHKASLVHDDIEDDDAMRYGRATLHVERGVPAAINVGDHLLGVGYRIISGLPGLDPGTLRDVVAILADAHVRLARGQGAELWWRDARDKRLSADEALAIYGLKTSPAFEAAVAIGVRLAGVAPRDAGALDRYALHVGTGFQVLNDLKDWGGDLENDRRAAGDLLGGRPTLLWALALQRLTGTAGARLHAAATLARGPGDAGALLAEVRALYDEAGVVSRAQEIAQEQRQKAAEAVAGCRLRRLREVLEFLLDLAVPERPAPLR
;
A
#
# COMPACT_ATOMS: atom_id res chain seq x y z
N MET A 1 16.22 4.10 -9.55
CA MET A 1 14.74 4.19 -9.57
C MET A 1 14.14 3.61 -8.28
N ALA A 2 14.28 4.33 -7.17
CA ALA A 2 13.65 4.00 -5.87
C ALA A 2 13.10 5.25 -5.16
N SER A 3 13.22 6.44 -5.78
CA SER A 3 12.83 7.72 -5.19
C SER A 3 11.34 7.99 -5.24
N ASP A 4 10.63 7.46 -6.25
CA ASP A 4 9.26 7.88 -6.54
C ASP A 4 8.19 7.01 -5.88
N LEU A 5 8.57 5.85 -5.33
CA LEU A 5 7.70 5.03 -4.48
C LEU A 5 7.67 5.49 -3.01
N VAL A 6 8.61 6.36 -2.61
CA VAL A 6 8.85 6.69 -1.21
C VAL A 6 8.36 8.10 -0.83
N ALA A 7 8.18 8.99 -1.81
CA ALA A 7 7.99 10.42 -1.54
C ALA A 7 6.55 10.84 -1.19
N SER A 8 5.51 10.17 -1.69
CA SER A 8 4.11 10.62 -1.45
C SER A 8 3.47 10.08 -0.17
N TRP A 9 3.97 8.96 0.37
CA TRP A 9 3.29 8.20 1.43
C TRP A 9 3.69 8.59 2.87
N LYS A 10 4.73 9.42 3.05
CA LYS A 10 5.52 9.38 4.31
C LYS A 10 5.37 10.56 5.28
N ALA A 11 4.47 11.52 5.03
CA ALA A 11 4.41 12.74 5.85
C ALA A 11 2.97 13.25 6.14
N GLU A 12 1.98 12.36 6.17
CA GLU A 12 0.65 12.69 6.71
C GLU A 12 0.78 13.16 8.17
N GLY A 13 0.17 14.29 8.51
CA GLY A 13 0.34 14.99 9.79
C GLY A 13 1.51 15.98 9.86
N MET A 14 2.50 15.92 8.96
CA MET A 14 3.62 16.87 8.93
C MET A 14 3.36 18.00 7.93
N PRO A 15 3.40 19.28 8.34
CA PRO A 15 3.20 20.42 7.45
C PRO A 15 4.12 20.34 6.22
N PRO A 16 3.62 20.55 4.99
CA PRO A 16 4.43 20.49 3.77
C PRO A 16 5.70 21.34 3.84
N ALA A 17 5.60 22.49 4.51
CA ALA A 17 6.72 23.41 4.73
C ALA A 17 7.84 22.84 5.62
N ALA A 18 7.61 21.80 6.42
CA ALA A 18 8.59 21.18 7.32
C ALA A 18 9.28 19.94 6.69
N ARG A 19 8.85 19.50 5.50
CA ARG A 19 9.33 18.25 4.88
C ARG A 19 10.73 18.33 4.26
N SER A 20 11.27 19.53 4.08
CA SER A 20 12.64 19.77 3.60
C SER A 20 13.57 20.10 4.77
N ALA A 21 14.88 19.87 4.62
CA ALA A 21 15.87 20.23 5.64
C ALA A 21 15.82 21.72 6.00
N ALA A 22 15.64 22.59 5.00
CA ALA A 22 15.48 24.03 5.19
C ALA A 22 14.17 24.37 5.93
N GLY A 23 13.09 23.66 5.58
CA GLY A 23 11.79 23.76 6.21
C GLY A 23 11.77 23.37 7.69
N LEU A 24 12.35 22.20 7.99
CA LEU A 24 12.53 21.69 9.35
C LEU A 24 13.38 22.66 10.19
N ARG A 25 14.47 23.17 9.63
CA ARG A 25 15.32 24.17 10.29
C ARG A 25 14.55 25.46 10.59
N SER A 26 13.80 25.99 9.62
CA SER A 26 12.97 27.19 9.81
C SER A 26 11.92 27.00 10.91
N HIS A 27 11.30 25.81 10.97
CA HIS A 27 10.35 25.48 12.02
C HIS A 27 11.01 25.38 13.39
N ALA A 28 12.16 24.72 13.48
CA ALA A 28 12.95 24.63 14.70
C ALA A 28 13.41 26.01 15.21
N GLU A 29 13.88 26.89 14.32
CA GLU A 29 14.24 28.27 14.67
C GLU A 29 13.04 29.06 15.21
N SER A 30 11.85 28.84 14.64
CA SER A 30 10.62 29.45 15.15
C SER A 30 10.28 28.99 16.57
N LEU A 31 10.40 27.69 16.84
CA LEU A 31 10.17 27.11 18.17
C LEU A 31 11.20 27.59 19.19
N VAL A 32 12.49 27.60 18.83
CA VAL A 32 13.57 28.12 19.69
C VAL A 32 13.32 29.60 20.03
N ARG A 33 12.95 30.43 19.05
CA ARG A 33 12.59 31.84 19.30
C ARG A 33 11.39 31.98 20.23
N ARG A 34 10.33 31.19 20.01
CA ARG A 34 9.12 31.20 20.85
C ARG A 34 9.39 30.76 22.29
N ALA A 35 10.34 29.85 22.48
CA ALA A 35 10.78 29.38 23.78
C ALA A 35 11.85 30.27 24.44
N ALA A 36 12.21 31.41 23.83
CA ALA A 36 13.32 32.26 24.26
C ALA A 36 14.67 31.52 24.39
N GLY A 37 14.88 30.49 23.57
CA GLY A 37 16.09 29.67 23.55
C GLY A 37 17.24 30.29 22.72
N ALA A 38 18.46 29.83 22.99
CA ALA A 38 19.64 30.24 22.24
C ALA A 38 19.71 29.57 20.84
N PRO A 39 20.34 30.22 19.83
CA PRO A 39 20.47 29.68 18.48
C PRO A 39 21.13 28.29 18.40
N GLN A 40 22.00 27.95 19.36
CA GLN A 40 22.63 26.64 19.47
C GLN A 40 21.64 25.48 19.69
N HIS A 41 20.41 25.76 20.16
CA HIS A 41 19.37 24.73 20.38
C HIS A 41 18.60 24.36 19.11
N VAL A 42 18.85 25.04 17.98
CA VAL A 42 18.13 24.77 16.73
C VAL A 42 18.34 23.32 16.27
N GLY A 43 19.58 22.82 16.26
CA GLY A 43 19.88 21.45 15.87
C GLY A 43 19.21 20.41 16.78
N TRP A 44 19.27 20.63 18.10
CA TRP A 44 18.58 19.80 19.11
C TRP A 44 17.07 19.78 18.88
N THR A 45 16.49 20.94 18.58
CA THR A 45 15.05 21.08 18.32
C THR A 45 14.64 20.36 17.03
N MET A 46 15.48 20.40 15.98
CA MET A 46 15.24 19.63 14.75
C MET A 46 15.20 18.11 15.03
N VAL A 47 16.15 17.60 15.82
CA VAL A 47 16.19 16.18 16.21
C VAL A 47 14.95 15.81 17.01
N ALA A 48 14.54 16.66 17.96
CA ALA A 48 13.36 16.43 18.78
C ALA A 48 12.08 16.36 17.91
N ILE A 49 11.87 17.29 16.99
CA ILE A 49 10.72 17.27 16.07
C ILE A 49 10.65 15.95 15.28
N VAL A 50 11.77 15.52 14.71
CA VAL A 50 11.84 14.28 13.92
C VAL A 50 11.57 13.06 14.81
N SER A 51 12.18 13.01 15.99
CA SER A 51 12.07 11.88 16.90
C SER A 51 10.67 11.75 17.49
N GLU A 52 10.01 12.87 17.83
CA GLU A 52 8.62 12.88 18.27
C GLU A 52 7.67 12.46 17.15
N PHE A 53 7.92 12.90 15.90
CA PHE A 53 7.11 12.48 14.76
C PHE A 53 7.13 10.96 14.55
N TRP A 54 8.27 10.31 14.82
CA TRP A 54 8.43 8.86 14.66
C TRP A 54 8.25 8.05 15.95
N ARG A 55 8.04 8.69 17.12
CA ARG A 55 7.98 8.05 18.45
C ARG A 55 7.06 6.84 18.47
N ASP A 56 5.79 7.05 18.16
CA ASP A 56 4.77 5.97 18.23
C ASP A 56 5.05 4.88 17.20
N ARG A 57 5.56 5.26 16.03
CA ARG A 57 5.90 4.34 14.94
C ARG A 57 7.10 3.46 15.27
N LEU A 58 8.08 3.97 16.03
CA LEU A 58 9.22 3.19 16.48
C LEU A 58 8.89 2.32 17.68
N ALA A 59 7.98 2.77 18.55
CA ALA A 59 7.52 2.00 19.70
C ALA A 59 6.75 0.72 19.27
N VAL A 60 6.13 0.72 18.09
CA VAL A 60 5.32 -0.40 17.57
C VAL A 60 6.03 -1.07 16.39
N GLY A 61 6.47 -2.33 16.53
CA GLY A 61 7.04 -3.06 15.40
C GLY A 61 7.44 -4.50 15.74
N PRO A 62 7.65 -5.36 14.73
CA PRO A 62 8.06 -6.75 14.95
C PRO A 62 9.38 -6.84 15.71
N GLY A 63 9.49 -7.82 16.61
CA GLY A 63 10.73 -8.12 17.31
C GLY A 63 11.89 -8.39 16.33
N GLY A 64 13.07 -7.84 16.61
CA GLY A 64 14.28 -8.01 15.81
C GLY A 64 14.34 -7.19 14.52
N ARG A 65 13.27 -6.46 14.16
CA ARG A 65 13.23 -5.61 12.96
C ARG A 65 13.39 -4.12 13.25
N ARG A 66 13.63 -3.74 14.50
CA ARG A 66 13.91 -2.34 14.90
C ARG A 66 15.30 -2.28 15.48
N LEU A 67 16.10 -1.31 15.04
CA LEU A 67 17.50 -1.20 15.42
C LEU A 67 17.73 0.00 16.34
N LEU A 68 18.33 -0.25 17.49
CA LEU A 68 18.87 0.76 18.38
C LEU A 68 20.40 0.84 18.18
N LEU A 69 20.89 2.02 17.84
CA LEU A 69 22.33 2.33 17.81
C LEU A 69 22.71 3.05 19.10
N LEU A 70 23.57 2.44 19.91
CA LEU A 70 24.08 3.00 21.16
C LEU A 70 25.58 3.32 21.08
N PRO A 71 26.05 4.42 21.67
CA PRO A 71 27.48 4.66 21.84
C PRO A 71 28.03 3.78 22.97
N ASP A 72 29.35 3.69 23.03
CA ASP A 72 30.02 3.16 24.22
C ASP A 72 29.79 4.06 25.42
N CYS A 73 29.78 3.49 26.62
CA CYS A 73 29.74 4.26 27.85
C CYS A 73 30.97 5.20 27.94
N PRO A 74 30.78 6.50 28.17
CA PRO A 74 31.89 7.46 28.26
C PRO A 74 32.86 7.20 29.43
N SER A 75 32.42 6.44 30.45
CA SER A 75 33.25 6.02 31.59
C SER A 75 34.07 4.75 31.32
N CYS A 76 33.93 4.12 30.15
CA CYS A 76 34.78 2.99 29.78
C CYS A 76 36.18 3.47 29.42
N ASP A 77 37.19 2.92 30.09
CA ASP A 77 38.58 3.14 29.71
C ASP A 77 38.83 2.47 28.36
N ALA A 78 39.45 3.19 27.41
CA ALA A 78 39.73 2.64 26.09
C ALA A 78 40.71 1.45 26.16
N ASP A 79 41.56 1.43 27.20
CA ASP A 79 42.64 0.46 27.41
C ASP A 79 42.31 -0.63 28.46
N ALA A 80 41.21 -0.50 29.22
CA ALA A 80 40.81 -1.51 30.20
C ALA A 80 40.01 -2.64 29.55
N ALA A 81 40.71 -3.48 28.80
CA ALA A 81 40.20 -4.75 28.27
C ALA A 81 39.89 -5.73 29.43
N THR A 82 38.74 -5.57 30.07
CA THR A 82 38.24 -6.52 31.08
C THR A 82 36.83 -6.99 30.75
N ALA A 83 36.60 -7.36 29.49
CA ALA A 83 35.68 -8.41 29.05
C ALA A 83 35.76 -8.49 27.52
N VAL A 84 35.89 -9.70 26.97
CA VAL A 84 35.71 -9.94 25.53
C VAL A 84 34.24 -9.67 25.20
N GLN A 85 33.92 -8.44 24.81
CA GLN A 85 32.58 -8.07 24.35
C GLN A 85 32.40 -8.56 22.90
N PRO A 86 31.26 -9.17 22.53
CA PRO A 86 30.98 -9.55 21.16
C PRO A 86 31.05 -8.36 20.21
N GLU A 87 31.57 -8.58 19.01
CA GLU A 87 31.72 -7.53 18.00
C GLU A 87 30.37 -6.88 17.65
N GLY A 88 30.27 -5.55 17.77
CA GLY A 88 29.06 -4.80 17.47
C GLY A 88 28.15 -4.49 18.68
N VAL A 89 28.54 -4.86 19.91
CA VAL A 89 27.82 -4.51 21.16
C VAL A 89 28.47 -3.28 21.81
N PRO A 90 27.69 -2.31 22.34
CA PRO A 90 28.25 -1.13 23.03
C PRO A 90 28.98 -1.53 24.34
N ARG A 91 30.14 -0.91 24.59
CA ARG A 91 30.92 -1.14 25.81
C ARG A 91 30.24 -0.49 27.02
N THR A 92 30.19 -1.20 28.14
CA THR A 92 29.57 -0.74 29.40
C THR A 92 30.57 -0.84 30.56
N CYS A 93 30.47 0.07 31.52
CA CYS A 93 31.39 0.13 32.67
C CYS A 93 30.93 -0.72 33.87
N GLY A 94 29.82 -1.45 33.74
CA GLY A 94 29.24 -2.30 34.79
C GLY A 94 27.74 -2.55 34.62
N PRO A 95 27.13 -3.40 35.47
CA PRO A 95 25.73 -3.80 35.38
C PRO A 95 24.73 -2.68 35.70
N SER A 96 25.12 -1.67 36.49
CA SER A 96 24.31 -0.48 36.78
C SER A 96 24.57 0.68 35.81
N CYS A 97 25.18 0.41 34.66
CA CYS A 97 25.45 1.41 33.64
C CYS A 97 24.16 1.81 32.91
N GLY A 98 23.98 3.11 32.66
CA GLY A 98 22.82 3.60 31.88
C GLY A 98 22.76 3.00 30.47
N ILE A 99 23.91 2.83 29.80
CA ILE A 99 23.98 2.16 28.49
C ILE A 99 23.60 0.68 28.59
N ALA A 100 24.00 -0.01 29.66
CA ALA A 100 23.58 -1.40 29.90
C ALA A 100 22.06 -1.50 30.15
N THR A 101 21.49 -0.51 30.85
CA THR A 101 20.05 -0.40 31.10
C THR A 101 19.28 -0.21 29.80
N LEU A 102 19.73 0.72 28.93
CA LEU A 102 19.14 0.94 27.61
C LEU A 102 19.22 -0.31 26.72
N TRP A 103 20.37 -0.99 26.74
CA TRP A 103 20.57 -2.22 25.98
C TRP A 103 19.60 -3.33 26.43
N ALA A 104 19.45 -3.53 27.74
CA ALA A 104 18.53 -4.54 28.28
C ALA A 104 17.08 -4.20 27.94
N ALA A 105 16.65 -2.96 28.20
CA ALA A 105 15.30 -2.50 27.92
C ALA A 105 14.93 -2.62 26.43
N ALA A 106 15.87 -2.32 25.53
CA ALA A 106 15.70 -2.46 24.10
C ALA A 106 15.48 -3.93 23.68
N ARG A 107 16.31 -4.84 24.19
CA ARG A 107 16.17 -6.29 23.89
C ARG A 107 14.87 -6.87 24.41
N ASP A 108 14.48 -6.51 25.63
CA ASP A 108 13.20 -6.94 26.23
C ASP A 108 12.00 -6.39 25.44
N SER A 109 12.17 -5.23 24.83
CA SER A 109 11.17 -4.60 23.94
C SER A 109 11.26 -5.06 22.48
N GLY A 110 12.10 -6.08 22.18
CA GLY A 110 12.23 -6.67 20.86
C GLY A 110 13.05 -5.85 19.86
N TRP A 111 13.97 -5.00 20.32
CA TRP A 111 14.90 -4.28 19.44
C TRP A 111 16.20 -5.07 19.24
N ALA A 112 16.74 -5.02 18.02
CA ALA A 112 18.15 -5.29 17.78
C ALA A 112 18.97 -4.11 18.32
N VAL A 113 20.13 -4.37 18.91
CA VAL A 113 21.01 -3.33 19.44
C VAL A 113 22.39 -3.48 18.85
N GLU A 114 22.90 -2.42 18.24
CA GLU A 114 24.25 -2.34 17.69
C GLU A 114 25.00 -1.11 18.21
N SER A 115 26.33 -1.17 18.15
CA SER A 115 27.18 0.00 18.40
C SER A 115 26.99 1.06 17.32
N THR A 116 27.02 2.33 17.72
CA THR A 116 26.95 3.48 16.80
C THR A 116 28.09 3.49 15.77
N SER A 117 29.18 2.77 16.02
CA SER A 117 30.24 2.51 15.03
C SER A 117 29.73 1.81 13.75
N ARG A 118 28.58 1.15 13.80
CA ARG A 118 27.90 0.48 12.67
C ARG A 118 26.79 1.32 12.02
N ALA A 119 26.75 2.63 12.29
CA ALA A 119 25.71 3.52 11.77
C ALA A 119 25.62 3.52 10.22
N VAL A 120 26.74 3.40 9.51
CA VAL A 120 26.74 3.39 8.03
C VAL A 120 26.10 2.11 7.48
N SER A 121 26.39 0.95 8.06
CA SER A 121 25.75 -0.32 7.68
C SER A 121 24.28 -0.35 8.07
N ALA A 122 23.91 0.28 9.19
CA ALA A 122 22.53 0.39 9.65
C ALA A 122 21.63 1.18 8.69
N ILE A 123 22.13 2.27 8.10
CA ILE A 123 21.40 3.03 7.08
C ILE A 123 21.19 2.17 5.82
N GLY A 124 22.20 1.42 5.39
CA GLY A 124 22.07 0.46 4.29
C GLY A 124 21.01 -0.60 4.57
N ALA A 125 21.03 -1.18 5.79
CA ALA A 125 20.07 -2.18 6.26
C ALA A 125 18.62 -1.64 6.32
N LEU A 126 18.44 -0.37 6.67
CA LEU A 126 17.14 0.30 6.66
C LEU A 126 16.63 0.48 5.22
N LEU A 127 17.50 0.83 4.28
CA LEU A 127 17.14 1.00 2.86
C LEU A 127 16.85 -0.34 2.16
N THR A 128 17.49 -1.43 2.59
CA THR A 128 17.24 -2.78 2.07
C THR A 128 16.06 -3.48 2.74
N GLY A 129 15.45 -2.86 3.77
CA GLY A 129 14.28 -3.39 4.47
C GLY A 129 14.59 -4.47 5.50
N GLN A 130 15.86 -4.61 5.90
CA GLN A 130 16.27 -5.46 7.02
C GLN A 130 15.73 -4.93 8.35
N TYR A 131 15.74 -3.61 8.53
CA TYR A 131 15.12 -2.93 9.66
C TYR A 131 13.97 -2.04 9.19
N ASP A 132 12.94 -1.92 10.03
CA ASP A 132 11.74 -1.11 9.82
C ASP A 132 11.86 0.27 10.47
N GLY A 133 12.81 0.44 11.39
CA GLY A 133 13.10 1.73 12.01
C GLY A 133 14.41 1.71 12.77
N VAL A 134 15.01 2.89 12.88
CA VAL A 134 16.28 3.09 13.58
C VAL A 134 16.12 4.16 14.65
N LEU A 135 16.52 3.84 15.87
CA LEU A 135 16.72 4.80 16.94
C LEU A 135 18.23 4.96 17.15
N GLY A 136 18.77 6.15 16.93
CA GLY A 136 20.21 6.40 17.07
C GLY A 136 20.55 7.35 18.21
N VAL A 137 21.49 6.96 19.07
CA VAL A 137 22.09 7.88 20.05
C VAL A 137 23.44 8.32 19.49
N ALA A 138 23.54 9.55 19.00
CA ALA A 138 24.72 10.01 18.24
C ALA A 138 24.99 11.50 18.40
N ARG A 139 26.18 11.94 17.99
CA ARG A 139 26.57 13.35 18.07
C ARG A 139 25.70 14.22 17.18
N LEU A 140 25.31 15.39 17.67
CA LEU A 140 24.45 16.31 16.91
C LEU A 140 25.02 16.62 15.52
N ALA A 141 26.33 16.86 15.40
CA ALA A 141 26.99 17.13 14.12
C ALA A 141 26.91 15.97 13.11
N ASP A 142 26.83 14.72 13.60
CA ASP A 142 26.67 13.54 12.75
C ASP A 142 25.20 13.36 12.33
N LEU A 143 24.27 13.65 13.24
CA LEU A 143 22.82 13.66 12.97
C LEU A 143 22.45 14.74 11.95
N GLU A 144 22.99 15.95 12.06
CA GLU A 144 22.75 17.04 11.09
C GLU A 144 23.24 16.67 9.68
N LYS A 145 24.36 15.95 9.57
CA LYS A 145 24.84 15.41 8.28
C LYS A 145 23.91 14.32 7.76
N ALA A 146 23.44 13.41 8.61
CA ALA A 146 22.51 12.36 8.22
C ALA A 146 21.18 12.94 7.71
N PHE A 147 20.63 13.96 8.37
CA PHE A 147 19.40 14.65 7.94
C PHE A 147 19.57 15.49 6.67
N ALA A 148 20.80 15.86 6.31
CA ALA A 148 21.06 16.49 5.02
C ALA A 148 21.12 15.48 3.87
N MET A 149 21.47 14.22 4.16
CA MET A 149 21.60 13.14 3.17
C MET A 149 20.32 12.33 2.95
N LEU A 150 19.43 12.28 3.95
CA LEU A 150 18.15 11.60 3.89
C LEU A 150 17.03 12.64 4.01
N PRO A 151 15.91 12.51 3.27
CA PRO A 151 14.73 13.30 3.61
C PRO A 151 14.31 12.87 5.02
N ALA A 152 14.43 13.75 6.02
CA ALA A 152 14.26 13.43 7.45
C ALA A 152 12.89 12.80 7.82
N PHE A 153 11.95 12.82 6.89
CA PHE A 153 10.60 12.27 7.01
C PHE A 153 10.31 11.15 6.01
N ALA A 154 11.34 10.59 5.36
CA ALA A 154 11.19 9.48 4.43
C ALA A 154 11.49 8.12 5.05
N LEU A 155 11.97 8.05 6.30
CA LEU A 155 12.28 6.79 6.96
C LEU A 155 11.94 6.87 8.46
N PRO A 156 11.47 5.78 9.10
CA PRO A 156 11.21 5.76 10.53
C PRO A 156 12.52 5.84 11.32
N ILE A 157 12.94 7.07 11.61
CA ILE A 157 14.22 7.35 12.27
C ILE A 157 13.95 8.32 13.42
N ALA A 158 14.36 7.94 14.62
CA ALA A 158 14.48 8.86 15.74
C ALA A 158 15.93 8.90 16.19
N ALA A 159 16.29 9.98 16.86
CA ALA A 159 17.60 10.12 17.43
C ALA A 159 17.57 10.86 18.75
N VAL A 160 18.50 10.51 19.62
CA VAL A 160 18.80 11.29 20.82
C VAL A 160 20.20 11.87 20.62
N PRO A 161 20.34 13.20 20.55
CA PRO A 161 21.65 13.82 20.36
C PRO A 161 22.48 13.65 21.64
N CYS A 162 23.78 13.47 21.48
CA CYS A 162 24.73 13.43 22.58
C CYS A 162 25.99 14.26 22.29
N GLU A 163 26.71 14.67 23.31
CA GLU A 163 27.99 15.38 23.23
C GLU A 163 29.13 14.47 23.71
N LEU A 164 29.56 13.54 22.85
CA LEU A 164 30.67 12.65 23.20
C LEU A 164 32.01 13.41 23.13
N PRO A 165 32.86 13.32 24.17
CA PRO A 165 34.15 13.99 24.19
C PRO A 165 35.09 13.49 23.09
N THR A 166 35.78 14.41 22.41
CA THR A 166 36.70 14.11 21.30
C THR A 166 38.12 13.72 21.72
N SER A 167 38.44 13.78 23.02
CA SER A 167 39.74 13.39 23.59
C SER A 167 39.58 12.46 24.79
N ALA A 168 40.60 11.63 25.02
CA ALA A 168 40.70 10.54 26.01
C ALA A 168 40.16 10.91 27.42
N PRO A 169 39.67 9.91 28.19
CA PRO A 169 38.79 10.12 29.34
C PRO A 169 39.43 10.97 30.44
N ARG A 170 38.62 11.88 31.04
CA ARG A 170 38.91 12.40 32.39
C ARG A 170 38.69 11.27 33.40
N PRO A 171 39.58 11.09 34.40
CA PRO A 171 39.40 10.01 35.36
C PRO A 171 38.19 10.25 36.29
N ALA A 172 37.50 9.15 36.60
CA ALA A 172 36.64 8.89 37.77
C ALA A 172 35.40 9.77 38.01
N ALA A 173 34.66 10.17 36.97
CA ALA A 173 33.26 10.56 37.17
C ALA A 173 32.38 9.30 37.26
N PRO A 174 31.45 9.19 38.24
CA PRO A 174 30.40 8.18 38.25
C PRO A 174 29.70 8.08 36.89
N CYS A 175 29.33 6.87 36.45
CA CYS A 175 28.72 6.63 35.13
C CYS A 175 27.55 7.57 34.81
N ALA A 176 26.70 7.87 35.80
CA ALA A 176 25.60 8.81 35.65
C ALA A 176 26.06 10.24 35.32
N GLU A 177 27.12 10.73 35.98
CA GLU A 177 27.69 12.06 35.70
C GLU A 177 28.37 12.10 34.33
N ALA A 178 29.01 11.01 33.91
CA ALA A 178 29.62 10.92 32.59
C ALA A 178 28.59 10.87 31.46
N LEU A 179 27.47 10.17 31.66
CA LEU A 179 26.34 10.16 30.72
C LEU A 179 25.65 11.53 30.66
N ALA A 180 25.45 12.19 31.80
CA ALA A 180 24.91 13.53 31.87
C ALA A 180 25.83 14.56 31.19
N SER A 181 27.15 14.45 31.40
CA SER A 181 28.16 15.29 30.75
C SER A 181 28.22 15.05 29.24
N ALA A 182 27.92 13.84 28.79
CA ALA A 182 27.77 13.49 27.38
C ALA A 182 26.37 13.80 26.84
N ALA A 183 25.48 14.41 27.62
CA ALA A 183 24.09 14.71 27.28
C ALA A 183 23.28 13.50 26.76
N ILE A 184 23.62 12.28 27.21
CA ILE A 184 22.86 11.07 26.85
C ILE A 184 21.65 10.97 27.80
N ASP A 185 20.48 11.36 27.30
CA ASP A 185 19.22 11.30 28.04
C ASP A 185 18.64 9.87 28.01
N VAL A 186 18.88 9.12 29.09
CA VAL A 186 18.43 7.73 29.25
C VAL A 186 16.89 7.64 29.23
N GLU A 187 16.20 8.58 29.87
CA GLU A 187 14.73 8.58 29.96
C GLU A 187 14.10 8.85 28.59
N TRP A 188 14.68 9.75 27.80
CA TRP A 188 14.20 10.01 26.45
C TRP A 188 14.33 8.79 25.54
N VAL A 189 15.48 8.08 25.60
CA VAL A 189 15.67 6.83 24.85
C VAL A 189 14.66 5.77 25.28
N LEU A 190 14.46 5.55 26.59
CA LEU A 190 13.47 4.60 27.11
C LEU A 190 12.04 4.93 26.66
N GLY A 191 11.69 6.23 26.63
CA GLY A 191 10.42 6.69 26.11
C GLY A 191 10.24 6.43 24.60
N LEU A 192 11.30 6.53 23.80
CA LEU A 192 11.26 6.21 22.37
C LEU A 192 11.25 4.70 22.09
N LEU A 193 11.76 3.88 23.01
CA LEU A 193 11.70 2.42 22.93
C LEU A 193 10.28 1.85 23.20
N GLY A 194 9.37 2.67 23.73
CA GLY A 194 7.99 2.27 24.07
C GLY A 194 7.86 1.57 25.44
N VAL A 195 8.87 1.69 26.31
CA VAL A 195 8.89 1.06 27.65
C VAL A 195 7.98 1.81 28.64
N ALA A 196 7.70 3.09 28.39
CA ALA A 196 6.63 3.84 29.04
C ALA A 196 5.38 3.75 28.16
N GLY A 197 4.29 3.17 28.71
CA GLY A 197 3.12 2.70 27.98
C GLY A 197 2.58 3.62 26.88
N GLY A 198 2.33 3.04 25.72
CA GLY A 198 1.72 3.70 24.57
C GLY A 198 0.45 3.00 24.10
N SER A 199 -0.63 3.77 24.01
CA SER A 199 -1.89 3.47 23.33
C SER A 199 -1.69 2.82 21.96
N SER A 200 -2.69 2.06 21.49
CA SER A 200 -2.78 1.60 20.10
C SER A 200 -2.48 2.76 19.15
N ALA A 201 -1.61 2.49 18.16
CA ALA A 201 -1.21 3.45 17.15
C ALA A 201 -2.43 4.17 16.53
N PRO A 202 -2.30 5.44 16.12
CA PRO A 202 -3.34 6.09 15.34
C PRO A 202 -3.61 5.27 14.07
N VAL A 203 -4.90 5.04 13.77
CA VAL A 203 -5.34 4.58 12.44
C VAL A 203 -4.81 5.62 11.44
N GLY A 204 -3.85 5.23 10.61
CA GLY A 204 -3.05 6.15 9.79
C GLY A 204 -1.67 5.61 9.37
N ASP A 205 -1.22 4.47 9.90
CA ASP A 205 -0.12 3.72 9.27
C ASP A 205 -0.68 2.51 8.50
N TYR A 206 -0.93 2.71 7.22
CA TYR A 206 -1.38 1.66 6.31
C TYR A 206 -0.24 0.72 5.90
N LEU A 207 1.03 1.01 6.21
CA LEU A 207 2.17 0.21 5.78
C LEU A 207 2.21 -1.19 6.44
N PRO A 208 2.00 -1.35 7.77
CA PRO A 208 1.81 -2.67 8.37
C PRO A 208 0.68 -3.45 7.71
N LEU A 209 -0.42 -2.78 7.38
CA LEU A 209 -1.58 -3.41 6.74
C LEU A 209 -1.31 -3.80 5.29
N LEU A 210 -0.56 -3.00 4.55
CA LEU A 210 -0.08 -3.33 3.19
C LEU A 210 0.90 -4.50 3.22
N ARG A 211 1.76 -4.57 4.23
CA ARG A 211 2.69 -5.69 4.44
C ARG A 211 1.95 -6.96 4.84
N GLU A 212 0.94 -6.85 5.70
CA GLU A 212 0.03 -7.95 6.03
C GLU A 212 -0.72 -8.42 4.78
N ALA A 213 -1.28 -7.48 4.00
CA ALA A 213 -1.91 -7.74 2.71
C ALA A 213 -1.00 -8.52 1.76
N ALA A 214 0.24 -8.08 1.57
CA ALA A 214 1.21 -8.77 0.72
C ALA A 214 1.66 -10.12 1.32
N GLY A 215 1.90 -10.18 2.63
CA GLY A 215 2.38 -11.37 3.33
C GLY A 215 1.40 -12.55 3.28
N MET A 216 0.10 -12.29 3.16
CA MET A 216 -0.92 -13.35 2.97
C MET A 216 -0.75 -14.17 1.68
N PHE A 217 0.01 -13.66 0.70
CA PHE A 217 0.28 -14.34 -0.57
C PHE A 217 1.67 -14.98 -0.64
N ALA A 218 2.42 -14.96 0.48
CA ALA A 218 3.58 -15.82 0.61
C ALA A 218 3.16 -17.29 0.54
N PRO A 219 3.95 -18.19 -0.08
CA PRO A 219 3.58 -19.60 -0.22
C PRO A 219 3.18 -20.27 1.09
N GLU A 220 3.90 -19.98 2.18
CA GLU A 220 3.65 -20.56 3.50
C GLU A 220 2.31 -20.07 4.09
N ALA A 221 1.94 -18.82 3.83
CA ALA A 221 0.68 -18.25 4.28
C ALA A 221 -0.52 -18.85 3.51
N LEU A 222 -0.38 -19.03 2.19
CA LEU A 222 -1.39 -19.68 1.35
C LEU A 222 -1.57 -21.15 1.71
N GLN A 223 -0.48 -21.87 1.97
CA GLN A 223 -0.54 -23.25 2.45
C GLN A 223 -1.24 -23.34 3.82
N GLY A 224 -0.89 -22.44 4.75
CA GLY A 224 -1.56 -22.40 6.05
C GLY A 224 -3.06 -22.12 5.92
N LEU A 225 -3.48 -21.28 4.98
CA LEU A 225 -4.89 -21.04 4.68
C LEU A 225 -5.57 -22.29 4.12
N ASP A 226 -4.92 -23.00 3.19
CA ASP A 226 -5.40 -24.26 2.60
C ASP A 226 -5.72 -25.30 3.69
N GLU A 227 -4.76 -25.54 4.58
CA GLU A 227 -4.87 -26.51 5.67
C GLU A 227 -6.01 -26.14 6.63
N ARG A 228 -6.09 -24.86 7.02
CA ARG A 228 -7.12 -24.34 7.93
C ARG A 228 -8.52 -24.46 7.37
N LEU A 229 -8.69 -24.15 6.08
CA LEU A 229 -10.00 -24.18 5.41
C LEU A 229 -10.28 -25.53 4.72
N ARG A 230 -9.35 -26.49 4.81
CA ARG A 230 -9.42 -27.81 4.18
C ARG A 230 -9.73 -27.71 2.69
N LEU A 231 -9.00 -26.84 2.00
CA LEU A 231 -9.20 -26.61 0.57
C LEU A 231 -8.69 -27.80 -0.25
N GLY A 232 -7.68 -28.52 0.23
CA GLY A 232 -7.26 -29.79 -0.36
C GLY A 232 -6.10 -29.66 -1.34
N GLY A 233 -5.17 -28.75 -1.05
CA GLY A 233 -4.01 -28.45 -1.90
C GLY A 233 -4.33 -27.50 -3.07
N GLU A 234 -5.40 -26.73 -2.95
CA GLU A 234 -5.87 -25.79 -3.97
C GLU A 234 -5.06 -24.49 -3.96
N LEU A 235 -4.41 -24.17 -2.83
CA LEU A 235 -3.56 -23.00 -2.64
C LEU A 235 -2.13 -23.40 -2.24
N GLY A 236 -1.14 -22.58 -2.61
CA GLY A 236 0.21 -22.63 -2.03
C GLY A 236 1.29 -23.36 -2.85
N ALA A 237 1.02 -23.82 -4.07
CA ALA A 237 2.08 -24.32 -4.96
C ALA A 237 3.01 -23.17 -5.40
N ALA A 238 4.20 -23.06 -4.80
CA ALA A 238 5.16 -22.00 -5.09
C ALA A 238 5.88 -22.16 -6.45
N THR A 239 5.73 -23.30 -7.10
CA THR A 239 6.48 -23.66 -8.30
C THR A 239 5.54 -24.12 -9.41
N ALA A 240 5.84 -23.69 -10.63
CA ALA A 240 5.18 -24.16 -11.82
C ALA A 240 5.15 -25.70 -11.86
N PRO A 241 4.07 -26.33 -12.36
CA PRO A 241 4.03 -27.77 -12.54
C PRO A 241 5.22 -28.25 -13.39
N THR A 242 5.96 -29.22 -12.87
CA THR A 242 7.03 -29.91 -13.60
C THR A 242 6.44 -31.05 -14.42
N ILE A 243 7.27 -31.65 -15.30
CA ILE A 243 6.86 -32.82 -16.12
C ILE A 243 6.37 -33.98 -15.23
N ASP A 244 6.88 -34.07 -14.00
CA ASP A 244 6.55 -35.13 -13.04
C ASP A 244 5.32 -34.81 -12.17
N CYS A 245 4.65 -33.66 -12.37
CA CYS A 245 3.44 -33.36 -11.62
C CYS A 245 2.29 -34.30 -12.00
N SER A 246 1.49 -34.71 -11.02
CA SER A 246 0.27 -35.46 -11.27
C SER A 246 -0.67 -34.62 -12.15
N PRO A 247 -1.25 -35.18 -13.22
CA PRO A 247 -2.23 -34.47 -14.04
C PRO A 247 -3.43 -33.94 -13.25
N LEU A 248 -3.79 -34.59 -12.14
CA LEU A 248 -4.88 -34.16 -11.26
C LEU A 248 -4.54 -32.86 -10.50
N ASP A 249 -3.26 -32.62 -10.23
CA ASP A 249 -2.79 -31.48 -9.43
C ASP A 249 -2.35 -30.30 -10.31
N ALA A 250 -2.22 -30.51 -11.62
CA ALA A 250 -1.63 -29.54 -12.54
C ALA A 250 -2.36 -28.18 -12.53
N THR A 251 -3.69 -28.16 -12.48
CA THR A 251 -4.46 -26.90 -12.46
C THR A 251 -4.26 -26.16 -11.14
N ALA A 252 -4.40 -26.85 -10.00
CA ALA A 252 -4.17 -26.26 -8.69
C ALA A 252 -2.74 -25.72 -8.55
N ALA A 253 -1.75 -26.44 -9.09
CA ALA A 253 -0.36 -25.99 -9.12
C ALA A 253 -0.18 -24.69 -9.92
N MET A 254 -0.76 -24.59 -11.12
CA MET A 254 -0.72 -23.36 -11.93
C MET A 254 -1.45 -22.20 -11.24
N SER A 255 -2.61 -22.45 -10.63
CA SER A 255 -3.37 -21.47 -9.86
C SER A 255 -2.56 -20.93 -8.69
N GLY A 256 -1.96 -21.81 -7.89
CA GLY A 256 -1.09 -21.46 -6.77
C GLY A 256 0.12 -20.64 -7.20
N GLU A 257 0.79 -21.05 -8.28
CA GLU A 257 1.93 -20.31 -8.81
C GLU A 257 1.50 -18.90 -9.26
N PHE A 258 0.41 -18.80 -10.02
CA PHE A 258 -0.12 -17.52 -10.49
C PHE A 258 -0.54 -16.58 -9.35
N LEU A 259 -1.06 -17.14 -8.25
CA LEU A 259 -1.37 -16.39 -7.03
C LEU A 259 -0.15 -15.71 -6.42
N THR A 260 1.01 -16.36 -6.46
CA THR A 260 2.27 -15.78 -5.94
C THR A 260 2.92 -14.77 -6.90
N ARG A 261 2.49 -14.72 -8.17
CA ARG A 261 3.06 -13.78 -9.17
C ARG A 261 2.62 -12.34 -8.89
N GLY A 262 3.55 -11.50 -8.43
CA GLY A 262 3.46 -10.04 -8.44
C GLY A 262 2.17 -9.44 -7.84
N GLY A 263 1.97 -8.13 -8.07
CA GLY A 263 0.79 -7.39 -7.61
C GLY A 263 1.10 -6.40 -6.49
N LYS A 264 0.30 -5.33 -6.41
CA LYS A 264 0.40 -4.32 -5.34
C LYS A 264 -0.43 -4.71 -4.10
N PHE A 265 -1.19 -5.80 -4.17
CA PHE A 265 -2.08 -6.33 -3.13
C PHE A 265 -3.01 -5.27 -2.49
N LEU A 266 -3.43 -4.29 -3.32
CA LEU A 266 -4.21 -3.15 -2.84
C LEU A 266 -5.64 -3.56 -2.43
N ARG A 267 -6.26 -4.54 -3.10
CA ARG A 267 -7.62 -5.00 -2.77
C ARG A 267 -7.70 -5.76 -1.43
N PRO A 268 -6.76 -6.68 -1.12
CA PRO A 268 -6.64 -7.23 0.22
C PRO A 268 -6.49 -6.15 1.29
N PHE A 269 -5.63 -5.16 1.02
CA PHE A 269 -5.46 -4.01 1.91
C PHE A 269 -6.76 -3.25 2.14
N VAL A 270 -7.53 -2.94 1.08
CA VAL A 270 -8.83 -2.24 1.18
C VAL A 270 -9.79 -3.01 2.10
N THR A 271 -9.85 -4.34 1.95
CA THR A 271 -10.73 -5.20 2.78
C THR A 271 -10.35 -5.11 4.25
N LEU A 272 -9.05 -5.25 4.55
CA LEU A 272 -8.55 -5.17 5.93
C LEU A 272 -8.68 -3.76 6.51
N ALA A 273 -8.46 -2.71 5.71
CA ALA A 273 -8.54 -1.31 6.15
C ALA A 273 -9.98 -0.94 6.52
N ALA A 274 -10.94 -1.35 5.69
CA ALA A 274 -12.36 -1.16 5.99
C ALA A 274 -12.77 -1.92 7.26
N PHE A 275 -12.34 -3.18 7.41
CA PHE A 275 -12.59 -3.97 8.62
C PHE A 275 -12.02 -3.28 9.88
N ASP A 276 -10.74 -2.89 9.86
CA ASP A 276 -10.07 -2.29 11.02
C ASP A 276 -10.65 -0.94 11.41
N ALA A 277 -11.02 -0.14 10.42
CA ALA A 277 -11.65 1.16 10.64
C ALA A 277 -13.02 1.03 11.31
N VAL A 278 -13.88 0.15 10.80
CA VAL A 278 -15.19 -0.11 11.42
C VAL A 278 -15.03 -0.72 12.81
N ALA A 279 -14.13 -1.69 12.97
CA ALA A 279 -13.86 -2.29 14.27
C ALA A 279 -13.38 -1.23 15.30
N ALA A 280 -12.58 -0.25 14.87
CA ALA A 280 -12.15 0.85 15.71
C ALA A 280 -13.29 1.85 16.01
N ASP A 281 -14.11 2.21 15.02
CA ASP A 281 -15.28 3.09 15.24
C ASP A 281 -16.27 2.47 16.23
N LEU A 282 -16.53 1.15 16.13
CA LEU A 282 -17.36 0.45 17.10
C LEU A 282 -16.77 0.54 18.50
N ARG A 283 -15.46 0.27 18.66
CA ARG A 283 -14.77 0.35 19.96
C ARG A 283 -14.86 1.73 20.58
N ASP A 284 -14.70 2.79 19.78
CA ASP A 284 -14.83 4.18 20.24
C ASP A 284 -16.25 4.48 20.75
N ASP A 285 -17.29 3.87 20.17
CA ASP A 285 -18.69 3.95 20.61
C ASP A 285 -19.02 3.04 21.82
N GLY A 286 -18.01 2.40 22.43
CA GLY A 286 -18.21 1.42 23.50
C GLY A 286 -18.88 0.12 23.05
N ARG A 287 -18.98 -0.09 21.72
CA ARG A 287 -19.45 -1.34 21.12
C ARG A 287 -18.24 -2.19 20.78
N THR A 288 -18.24 -3.46 21.14
CA THR A 288 -17.24 -4.37 20.56
C THR A 288 -17.69 -4.76 19.16
N VAL A 289 -16.76 -5.14 18.29
CA VAL A 289 -17.11 -5.97 17.12
C VAL A 289 -17.95 -7.10 17.69
N PRO A 290 -19.25 -7.20 17.37
CA PRO A 290 -20.15 -7.94 18.22
C PRO A 290 -19.68 -9.39 18.34
N ALA A 291 -19.38 -9.84 19.56
CA ALA A 291 -19.49 -11.26 19.89
C ALA A 291 -20.91 -11.80 19.57
N ALA A 292 -21.86 -10.89 19.32
CA ALA A 292 -23.25 -11.11 18.96
C ALA A 292 -23.56 -11.05 17.44
N ALA A 293 -22.56 -11.15 16.54
CA ALA A 293 -22.77 -11.44 15.11
C ALA A 293 -22.32 -12.87 14.73
N GLY A 294 -22.48 -13.80 15.69
CA GLY A 294 -22.19 -15.25 15.57
C GLY A 294 -20.74 -15.66 15.34
N TYR A 295 -19.79 -14.78 15.64
CA TYR A 295 -18.43 -15.20 15.95
C TYR A 295 -18.39 -15.96 17.26
N ALA A 296 -17.79 -17.15 17.23
CA ALA A 296 -17.57 -17.98 18.39
C ALA A 296 -16.58 -17.31 19.35
N ALA A 297 -17.01 -16.30 20.12
CA ALA A 297 -16.38 -15.64 21.27
C ALA A 297 -14.89 -15.22 21.18
N ASP A 298 -14.18 -15.48 20.08
CA ASP A 298 -12.74 -15.35 19.91
C ASP A 298 -12.44 -14.27 18.86
N PRO A 299 -11.94 -13.09 19.28
CA PRO A 299 -11.53 -12.02 18.38
C PRO A 299 -10.50 -12.44 17.31
N SER A 300 -9.71 -13.49 17.57
CA SER A 300 -8.73 -14.00 16.61
C SER A 300 -9.39 -14.62 15.37
N LEU A 301 -10.53 -15.30 15.54
CA LEU A 301 -11.30 -15.91 14.44
C LEU A 301 -11.93 -14.86 13.52
N VAL A 302 -12.28 -13.68 14.07
CA VAL A 302 -12.81 -12.55 13.29
C VAL A 302 -11.75 -12.01 12.33
N ARG A 303 -10.55 -11.72 12.87
CA ARG A 303 -9.44 -11.20 12.05
C ARG A 303 -9.02 -12.21 10.99
N ASP A 304 -8.99 -13.48 11.35
CA ASP A 304 -8.69 -14.56 10.43
C ASP A 304 -9.71 -14.69 9.29
N SER A 305 -10.99 -14.46 9.57
CA SER A 305 -12.02 -14.40 8.53
C SER A 305 -11.83 -13.19 7.61
N ALA A 306 -11.48 -12.02 8.16
CA ALA A 306 -11.15 -10.84 7.36
C ALA A 306 -9.94 -11.07 6.46
N ARG A 307 -8.89 -11.74 6.95
CA ARG A 307 -7.72 -12.16 6.16
C ARG A 307 -8.09 -13.13 5.04
N ALA A 308 -8.83 -14.19 5.37
CA ALA A 308 -9.27 -15.17 4.38
C ALA A 308 -10.17 -14.53 3.30
N ALA A 309 -11.07 -13.62 3.68
CA ALA A 309 -11.89 -12.89 2.72
C ALA A 309 -11.06 -11.93 1.85
N ALA A 310 -10.05 -11.26 2.42
CA ALA A 310 -9.11 -10.44 1.67
C ALA A 310 -8.31 -11.26 0.64
N VAL A 311 -7.89 -12.48 0.99
CA VAL A 311 -7.28 -13.43 0.06
C VAL A 311 -8.26 -13.81 -1.05
N ALA A 312 -9.51 -14.14 -0.71
CA ALA A 312 -10.51 -14.50 -1.70
C ALA A 312 -10.73 -13.37 -2.73
N ILE A 313 -10.81 -12.11 -2.29
CA ILE A 313 -10.95 -10.96 -3.19
C ILE A 313 -9.81 -10.87 -4.21
N GLU A 314 -8.56 -11.12 -3.80
CA GLU A 314 -7.42 -11.13 -4.73
C GLU A 314 -7.42 -12.39 -5.62
N VAL A 315 -7.86 -13.54 -5.11
CA VAL A 315 -8.07 -14.75 -5.92
C VAL A 315 -9.05 -14.46 -7.05
N PHE A 316 -10.18 -13.81 -6.77
CA PHE A 316 -11.13 -13.37 -7.79
C PHE A 316 -10.52 -12.37 -8.76
N HIS A 317 -9.75 -11.39 -8.26
CA HIS A 317 -9.06 -10.44 -9.13
C HIS A 317 -8.08 -11.15 -10.07
N LYS A 318 -7.29 -12.09 -9.55
CA LYS A 318 -6.34 -12.85 -10.36
C LYS A 318 -7.05 -13.75 -11.36
N ALA A 319 -8.17 -14.37 -10.99
CA ALA A 319 -9.01 -15.10 -11.94
C ALA A 319 -9.44 -14.20 -13.10
N SER A 320 -9.93 -12.99 -12.81
CA SER A 320 -10.31 -12.04 -13.86
C SER A 320 -9.13 -11.66 -14.74
N LEU A 321 -7.93 -11.48 -14.17
CA LEU A 321 -6.74 -11.16 -14.97
C LEU A 321 -6.34 -12.30 -15.92
N VAL A 322 -6.50 -13.57 -15.52
CA VAL A 322 -6.22 -14.70 -16.41
C VAL A 322 -7.16 -14.70 -17.61
N HIS A 323 -8.45 -14.46 -17.37
CA HIS A 323 -9.45 -14.38 -18.43
C HIS A 323 -9.26 -13.12 -19.30
N ASP A 324 -9.07 -11.95 -18.68
CA ASP A 324 -8.79 -10.69 -19.37
C ASP A 324 -7.55 -10.82 -20.28
N ASP A 325 -6.46 -11.44 -19.80
CA ASP A 325 -5.25 -11.63 -20.60
C ASP A 325 -5.53 -12.42 -21.88
N ILE A 326 -6.41 -13.43 -21.84
CA ILE A 326 -6.84 -14.21 -23.02
C ILE A 326 -7.70 -13.35 -23.93
N GLU A 327 -8.66 -12.64 -23.35
CA GLU A 327 -9.63 -11.84 -24.09
C GLU A 327 -8.95 -10.68 -24.82
N ASP A 328 -7.92 -10.11 -24.22
CA ASP A 328 -7.14 -8.98 -24.74
C ASP A 328 -5.90 -9.39 -25.57
N ASP A 329 -5.58 -10.70 -25.64
CA ASP A 329 -4.37 -11.24 -26.29
C ASP A 329 -3.06 -10.62 -25.72
N ASP A 330 -3.05 -10.37 -24.41
CA ASP A 330 -1.92 -9.76 -23.71
C ASP A 330 -0.74 -10.74 -23.63
N ALA A 331 0.42 -10.37 -24.17
CA ALA A 331 1.59 -11.26 -24.17
C ALA A 331 2.31 -11.33 -22.80
N MET A 332 2.24 -10.27 -22.00
CA MET A 332 3.05 -10.11 -20.78
C MET A 332 2.26 -9.56 -19.60
N ARG A 333 2.43 -10.18 -18.42
CA ARG A 333 1.91 -9.68 -17.13
C ARG A 333 2.92 -9.90 -16.02
N TYR A 334 3.03 -8.92 -15.11
CA TYR A 334 4.01 -8.95 -14.00
C TYR A 334 5.47 -9.21 -14.44
N GLY A 335 5.84 -8.75 -15.64
CA GLY A 335 7.18 -8.97 -16.20
C GLY A 335 7.44 -10.39 -16.70
N ARG A 336 6.41 -11.22 -16.85
CA ARG A 336 6.46 -12.60 -17.38
C ARG A 336 5.43 -12.79 -18.47
N ALA A 337 5.54 -13.88 -19.23
CA ALA A 337 4.52 -14.23 -20.20
C ALA A 337 3.18 -14.55 -19.49
N THR A 338 2.07 -14.23 -20.14
CA THR A 338 0.73 -14.55 -19.63
C THR A 338 0.48 -16.06 -19.71
N LEU A 339 -0.44 -16.57 -18.89
CA LEU A 339 -0.69 -18.02 -18.80
C LEU A 339 -1.11 -18.65 -20.13
N HIS A 340 -1.86 -17.92 -20.97
CA HIS A 340 -2.30 -18.45 -22.25
C HIS A 340 -1.18 -18.53 -23.28
N VAL A 341 -0.16 -17.67 -23.17
CA VAL A 341 1.08 -17.77 -23.95
C VAL A 341 1.95 -18.92 -23.44
N GLU A 342 2.07 -19.09 -22.13
CA GLU A 342 2.93 -20.12 -21.52
C GLU A 342 2.36 -21.54 -21.67
N ARG A 343 1.04 -21.70 -21.52
CA ARG A 343 0.35 -22.99 -21.37
C ARG A 343 -0.79 -23.23 -22.37
N GLY A 344 -1.08 -22.24 -23.21
CA GLY A 344 -2.18 -22.29 -24.15
C GLY A 344 -3.51 -21.82 -23.56
N VAL A 345 -4.39 -21.33 -24.43
CA VAL A 345 -5.72 -20.80 -24.07
C VAL A 345 -6.56 -21.80 -23.25
N PRO A 346 -6.68 -23.10 -23.61
CA PRO A 346 -7.53 -24.02 -22.85
C PRO A 346 -7.10 -24.18 -21.37
N ALA A 347 -5.79 -24.24 -21.12
CA ALA A 347 -5.27 -24.35 -19.77
C ALA A 347 -5.51 -23.07 -18.96
N ALA A 348 -5.31 -21.91 -19.59
CA ALA A 348 -5.53 -20.62 -18.95
C ALA A 348 -7.00 -20.38 -18.57
N ILE A 349 -7.95 -20.72 -19.47
CA ILE A 349 -9.39 -20.67 -19.15
C ILE A 349 -9.69 -21.49 -17.89
N ASN A 350 -9.20 -22.74 -17.86
CA ASN A 350 -9.44 -23.66 -16.74
C ASN A 350 -8.79 -23.17 -15.43
N VAL A 351 -7.62 -22.52 -15.48
CA VAL A 351 -7.00 -21.89 -14.30
C VAL A 351 -7.83 -20.73 -13.78
N GLY A 352 -8.36 -19.87 -14.65
CA GLY A 352 -9.26 -18.80 -14.24
C GLY A 352 -10.53 -19.35 -13.57
N ASP A 353 -11.16 -20.37 -14.17
CA ASP A 353 -12.36 -21.03 -13.61
C ASP A 353 -12.09 -21.70 -12.26
N HIS A 354 -10.92 -22.34 -12.14
CA HIS A 354 -10.47 -22.93 -10.89
C HIS A 354 -10.32 -21.89 -9.77
N LEU A 355 -9.64 -20.77 -10.05
CA LEU A 355 -9.48 -19.66 -9.10
C LEU A 355 -10.84 -19.08 -8.67
N LEU A 356 -11.81 -18.92 -9.59
CA LEU A 356 -13.17 -18.49 -9.23
C LEU A 356 -13.82 -19.44 -8.21
N GLY A 357 -13.72 -20.76 -8.45
CA GLY A 357 -14.22 -21.79 -7.54
C GLY A 357 -13.53 -21.76 -6.18
N VAL A 358 -12.20 -21.64 -6.15
CA VAL A 358 -11.41 -21.52 -4.92
C VAL A 358 -11.80 -20.29 -4.12
N GLY A 359 -11.99 -19.13 -4.77
CA GLY A 359 -12.45 -17.91 -4.10
C GLY A 359 -13.78 -18.10 -3.36
N TYR A 360 -14.77 -18.74 -4.01
CA TYR A 360 -16.04 -19.06 -3.36
C TYR A 360 -15.90 -20.11 -2.25
N ARG A 361 -15.00 -21.09 -2.39
CA ARG A 361 -14.70 -22.06 -1.32
C ARG A 361 -14.09 -21.39 -0.09
N ILE A 362 -13.17 -20.43 -0.28
CA ILE A 362 -12.61 -19.65 0.82
C ILE A 362 -13.71 -18.90 1.56
N ILE A 363 -14.58 -18.19 0.83
CA ILE A 363 -15.65 -17.39 1.42
C ILE A 363 -16.70 -18.25 2.12
N SER A 364 -17.12 -19.36 1.51
CA SER A 364 -18.08 -20.29 2.13
C SER A 364 -17.51 -21.03 3.34
N GLY A 365 -16.19 -21.17 3.43
CA GLY A 365 -15.47 -21.80 4.53
C GLY A 365 -15.06 -20.86 5.67
N LEU A 366 -15.40 -19.57 5.63
CA LEU A 366 -14.96 -18.60 6.65
C LEU A 366 -15.38 -19.05 8.06
N PRO A 367 -14.44 -19.15 9.00
CA PRO A 367 -14.70 -19.74 10.31
C PRO A 367 -15.48 -18.78 11.21
N GLY A 368 -16.47 -19.32 11.93
CA GLY A 368 -17.16 -18.56 12.97
C GLY A 368 -18.01 -17.41 12.44
N LEU A 369 -18.57 -17.48 11.23
CA LEU A 369 -19.59 -16.50 10.82
C LEU A 369 -20.99 -17.02 11.16
N ASP A 370 -21.89 -16.12 11.57
CA ASP A 370 -23.31 -16.46 11.57
C ASP A 370 -23.83 -16.67 10.13
N PRO A 371 -24.86 -17.50 9.92
CA PRO A 371 -25.40 -17.79 8.59
C PRO A 371 -25.85 -16.53 7.81
N GLY A 372 -26.31 -15.49 8.50
CA GLY A 372 -26.69 -14.22 7.90
C GLY A 372 -25.48 -13.45 7.39
N THR A 373 -24.43 -13.29 8.21
CA THR A 373 -23.17 -12.67 7.78
C THR A 373 -22.53 -13.41 6.61
N LEU A 374 -22.46 -14.74 6.68
CA LEU A 374 -21.90 -15.55 5.60
C LEU A 374 -22.69 -15.37 4.29
N ARG A 375 -24.03 -15.44 4.35
CA ARG A 375 -24.90 -15.20 3.19
C ARG A 375 -24.67 -13.82 2.59
N ASP A 376 -24.58 -12.78 3.42
CA ASP A 376 -24.37 -11.42 2.95
C ASP A 376 -23.00 -11.29 2.24
N VAL A 377 -21.94 -11.86 2.80
CA VAL A 377 -20.59 -11.84 2.19
C VAL A 377 -20.57 -12.59 0.85
N VAL A 378 -21.19 -13.78 0.77
CA VAL A 378 -21.34 -14.53 -0.48
C VAL A 378 -22.12 -13.73 -1.51
N ALA A 379 -23.23 -13.08 -1.11
CA ALA A 379 -24.07 -12.30 -2.01
C ALA A 379 -23.33 -11.07 -2.56
N ILE A 380 -22.57 -10.34 -1.71
CA ILE A 380 -21.76 -9.20 -2.13
C ILE A 380 -20.75 -9.61 -3.21
N LEU A 381 -20.03 -10.71 -2.97
CA LEU A 381 -19.03 -11.20 -3.90
C LEU A 381 -19.64 -11.69 -5.22
N ALA A 382 -20.77 -12.41 -5.15
CA ALA A 382 -21.46 -12.91 -6.32
C ALA A 382 -22.03 -11.78 -7.19
N ASP A 383 -22.62 -10.74 -6.57
CA ASP A 383 -23.09 -9.55 -7.29
C ASP A 383 -21.93 -8.84 -8.00
N ALA A 384 -20.82 -8.64 -7.29
CA ALA A 384 -19.63 -8.03 -7.86
C ALA A 384 -19.10 -8.81 -9.06
N HIS A 385 -19.00 -10.13 -8.96
CA HIS A 385 -18.60 -11.00 -10.07
C HIS A 385 -19.54 -10.88 -11.27
N VAL A 386 -20.87 -10.93 -11.06
CA VAL A 386 -21.85 -10.76 -12.16
C VAL A 386 -21.71 -9.40 -12.83
N ARG A 387 -21.52 -8.33 -12.05
CA ARG A 387 -21.34 -6.97 -12.59
C ARG A 387 -20.05 -6.81 -13.36
N LEU A 388 -18.94 -7.39 -12.88
CA LEU A 388 -17.65 -7.42 -13.58
C LEU A 388 -17.78 -8.12 -14.93
N ALA A 389 -18.38 -9.32 -14.96
CA ALA A 389 -18.60 -10.08 -16.19
C ALA A 389 -19.51 -9.33 -17.18
N ARG A 390 -20.52 -8.60 -16.70
CA ARG A 390 -21.35 -7.73 -17.54
C ARG A 390 -20.55 -6.57 -18.13
N GLY A 391 -19.70 -5.94 -17.33
CA GLY A 391 -18.82 -4.86 -17.79
C GLY A 391 -17.86 -5.33 -18.87
N GLN A 392 -17.16 -6.45 -18.61
CA GLN A 392 -16.24 -7.06 -19.56
C GLN A 392 -16.97 -7.51 -20.84
N GLY A 393 -18.12 -8.16 -20.73
CA GLY A 393 -18.94 -8.55 -21.88
C GLY A 393 -19.40 -7.36 -22.73
N ALA A 394 -19.77 -6.23 -22.10
CA ALA A 394 -20.14 -5.01 -22.83
C ALA A 394 -18.94 -4.41 -23.59
N GLU A 395 -17.75 -4.43 -22.99
CA GLU A 395 -16.51 -4.02 -23.64
C GLU A 395 -16.18 -4.90 -24.85
N LEU A 396 -16.20 -6.23 -24.70
CA LEU A 396 -15.94 -7.18 -25.78
C LEU A 396 -16.96 -7.02 -26.92
N TRP A 397 -18.24 -6.89 -26.58
CA TRP A 397 -19.29 -6.67 -27.56
C TRP A 397 -19.04 -5.41 -28.39
N TRP A 398 -18.68 -4.30 -27.73
CA TRP A 398 -18.34 -3.06 -28.41
C TRP A 398 -17.04 -3.18 -29.23
N ARG A 399 -16.03 -3.85 -28.67
CA ARG A 399 -14.77 -4.15 -29.35
C ARG A 399 -15.00 -4.96 -30.62
N ASP A 400 -16.04 -5.76 -30.73
CA ASP A 400 -16.28 -6.55 -31.94
C ASP A 400 -17.31 -5.90 -32.89
N ALA A 401 -17.99 -4.83 -32.44
CA ALA A 401 -18.89 -4.03 -33.26
C ALA A 401 -18.16 -3.28 -34.40
N ARG A 402 -18.77 -3.25 -35.59
CA ARG A 402 -18.18 -2.65 -36.80
C ARG A 402 -18.27 -1.14 -36.87
N ASP A 403 -19.35 -0.56 -36.36
CA ASP A 403 -19.66 0.88 -36.49
C ASP A 403 -19.01 1.75 -35.41
N LYS A 404 -18.48 1.12 -34.35
CA LYS A 404 -17.70 1.77 -33.28
C LYS A 404 -18.37 2.99 -32.66
N ARG A 405 -19.70 2.99 -32.65
CA ARG A 405 -20.50 4.02 -32.00
C ARG A 405 -20.42 3.84 -30.50
N LEU A 406 -20.09 4.90 -29.79
CA LEU A 406 -19.99 4.91 -28.34
C LEU A 406 -20.39 6.30 -27.85
N SER A 407 -21.42 6.38 -27.01
CA SER A 407 -21.70 7.61 -26.27
C SER A 407 -20.82 7.71 -25.02
N ALA A 408 -20.60 8.93 -24.53
CA ALA A 408 -19.84 9.14 -23.30
C ALA A 408 -20.50 8.45 -22.09
N ASP A 409 -21.84 8.44 -22.03
CA ASP A 409 -22.59 7.78 -20.95
C ASP A 409 -22.40 6.26 -20.98
N GLU A 410 -22.42 5.64 -22.16
CA GLU A 410 -22.14 4.21 -22.32
C GLU A 410 -20.70 3.87 -21.91
N ALA A 411 -19.71 4.67 -22.33
CA ALA A 411 -18.31 4.47 -21.93
C ALA A 411 -18.15 4.53 -20.40
N LEU A 412 -18.74 5.54 -19.75
CA LEU A 412 -18.72 5.68 -18.29
C LEU A 412 -19.44 4.53 -17.58
N ALA A 413 -20.54 4.03 -18.15
CA ALA A 413 -21.27 2.87 -17.61
C ALA A 413 -20.44 1.58 -17.69
N ILE A 414 -19.73 1.35 -18.82
CA ILE A 414 -18.79 0.23 -18.96
C ILE A 414 -17.69 0.32 -17.90
N TYR A 415 -17.10 1.52 -17.69
CA TYR A 415 -16.06 1.74 -16.67
C TYR A 415 -16.58 1.44 -15.26
N GLY A 416 -17.80 1.92 -14.97
CA GLY A 416 -18.47 1.66 -13.71
C GLY A 416 -18.64 0.18 -13.41
N LEU A 417 -18.89 -0.65 -14.43
CA LEU A 417 -19.07 -2.10 -14.27
C LEU A 417 -17.75 -2.88 -14.23
N LYS A 418 -16.71 -2.46 -14.96
CA LYS A 418 -15.45 -3.21 -15.05
C LYS A 418 -14.54 -3.03 -13.83
N THR A 419 -14.53 -1.86 -13.21
CA THR A 419 -13.54 -1.54 -12.16
C THR A 419 -14.14 -1.46 -10.77
N SER A 420 -15.32 -0.85 -10.66
CA SER A 420 -15.94 -0.52 -9.37
C SER A 420 -16.38 -1.73 -8.53
N PRO A 421 -16.97 -2.81 -9.09
CA PRO A 421 -17.60 -3.83 -8.25
C PRO A 421 -16.61 -4.61 -7.37
N ALA A 422 -15.40 -4.89 -7.86
CA ALA A 422 -14.38 -5.56 -7.05
C ALA A 422 -13.93 -4.71 -5.86
N PHE A 423 -13.80 -3.39 -6.07
CA PHE A 423 -13.44 -2.45 -5.02
C PHE A 423 -14.58 -2.27 -4.01
N GLU A 424 -15.81 -2.14 -4.51
CA GLU A 424 -17.03 -2.12 -3.69
C GLU A 424 -17.13 -3.37 -2.79
N ALA A 425 -16.93 -4.56 -3.37
CA ALA A 425 -16.95 -5.82 -2.64
C ALA A 425 -15.87 -5.88 -1.55
N ALA A 426 -14.64 -5.43 -1.84
CA ALA A 426 -13.57 -5.38 -0.86
C ALA A 426 -13.96 -4.54 0.37
N VAL A 427 -14.46 -3.32 0.16
CA VAL A 427 -14.92 -2.44 1.24
C VAL A 427 -16.11 -3.05 1.97
N ALA A 428 -17.15 -3.46 1.24
CA ALA A 428 -18.41 -3.95 1.79
C ALA A 428 -18.21 -5.24 2.61
N ILE A 429 -17.35 -6.16 2.17
CA ILE A 429 -17.02 -7.37 2.93
C ILE A 429 -16.27 -7.01 4.21
N GLY A 430 -15.28 -6.11 4.16
CA GLY A 430 -14.57 -5.64 5.35
C GLY A 430 -15.53 -5.03 6.40
N VAL A 431 -16.43 -4.15 5.95
CA VAL A 431 -17.49 -3.56 6.78
C VAL A 431 -18.41 -4.65 7.37
N ARG A 432 -18.83 -5.61 6.54
CA ARG A 432 -19.76 -6.66 6.94
C ARG A 432 -19.18 -7.62 7.98
N LEU A 433 -17.90 -7.98 7.83
CA LEU A 433 -17.16 -8.82 8.77
C LEU A 433 -16.88 -8.10 10.10
N ALA A 434 -16.80 -6.77 10.09
CA ALA A 434 -16.74 -5.97 11.33
C ALA A 434 -18.10 -5.85 12.05
N GLY A 435 -19.16 -6.46 11.51
CA GLY A 435 -20.47 -6.54 12.16
C GLY A 435 -21.46 -5.42 11.78
N VAL A 436 -21.15 -4.62 10.76
CA VAL A 436 -22.05 -3.56 10.25
C VAL A 436 -22.59 -3.94 8.89
N ALA A 437 -23.90 -3.79 8.64
CA ALA A 437 -24.41 -4.01 7.30
C ALA A 437 -23.88 -2.90 6.35
N PRO A 438 -23.40 -3.22 5.13
CA PRO A 438 -22.81 -2.22 4.23
C PRO A 438 -23.67 -0.99 3.98
N ARG A 439 -25.00 -1.19 3.84
CA ARG A 439 -26.00 -0.11 3.68
C ARG A 439 -26.06 0.86 4.87
N ASP A 440 -25.68 0.42 6.07
CA ASP A 440 -25.73 1.22 7.29
C ASP A 440 -24.42 2.01 7.50
N ALA A 441 -23.35 1.65 6.79
CA ALA A 441 -22.07 2.34 6.85
C ALA A 441 -22.03 3.61 5.96
N GLY A 442 -22.73 3.60 4.83
CA GLY A 442 -22.81 4.74 3.92
C GLY A 442 -23.25 4.32 2.51
N ALA A 443 -23.21 5.26 1.56
CA ALA A 443 -23.49 4.98 0.15
C ALA A 443 -22.25 4.38 -0.56
N LEU A 444 -21.80 3.21 -0.09
CA LEU A 444 -20.57 2.55 -0.56
C LEU A 444 -20.63 2.17 -2.05
N ASP A 445 -21.82 1.83 -2.54
CA ASP A 445 -22.11 1.54 -3.95
C ASP A 445 -21.84 2.77 -4.84
N ARG A 446 -22.39 3.93 -4.48
CA ARG A 446 -22.19 5.20 -5.19
C ARG A 446 -20.74 5.66 -5.08
N TYR A 447 -20.15 5.53 -3.90
CA TYR A 447 -18.74 5.85 -3.69
C TYR A 447 -17.84 5.02 -4.61
N ALA A 448 -17.99 3.69 -4.59
CA ALA A 448 -17.18 2.79 -5.40
C ALA A 448 -17.38 3.02 -6.90
N LEU A 449 -18.63 3.25 -7.35
CA LEU A 449 -18.94 3.61 -8.73
C LEU A 449 -18.13 4.83 -9.18
N HIS A 450 -18.19 5.92 -8.42
CA HIS A 450 -17.53 7.17 -8.80
C HIS A 450 -16.00 7.08 -8.72
N VAL A 451 -15.45 6.37 -7.72
CA VAL A 451 -14.00 6.10 -7.63
C VAL A 451 -13.53 5.28 -8.82
N GLY A 452 -14.22 4.18 -9.14
CA GLY A 452 -13.87 3.29 -10.24
C GLY A 452 -13.95 3.99 -11.59
N THR A 453 -15.04 4.71 -11.85
CA THR A 453 -15.19 5.50 -13.08
C THR A 453 -14.11 6.57 -13.19
N GLY A 454 -13.85 7.35 -12.14
CA GLY A 454 -12.81 8.39 -12.15
C GLY A 454 -11.40 7.82 -12.36
N PHE A 455 -11.09 6.69 -11.72
CA PHE A 455 -9.81 5.99 -11.89
C PHE A 455 -9.60 5.54 -13.34
N GLN A 456 -10.63 4.99 -13.98
CA GLN A 456 -10.53 4.52 -15.36
C GLN A 456 -10.37 5.69 -16.35
N VAL A 457 -11.04 6.81 -16.12
CA VAL A 457 -10.83 8.04 -16.92
C VAL A 457 -9.39 8.54 -16.82
N LEU A 458 -8.78 8.51 -15.62
CA LEU A 458 -7.36 8.86 -15.46
C LEU A 458 -6.42 7.84 -16.11
N ASN A 459 -6.79 6.56 -16.17
CA ASN A 459 -6.00 5.54 -16.86
C ASN A 459 -6.00 5.77 -18.37
N ASP A 460 -7.16 6.06 -18.98
CA ASP A 460 -7.23 6.42 -20.40
C ASP A 460 -6.30 7.61 -20.73
N LEU A 461 -6.32 8.64 -19.89
CA LEU A 461 -5.45 9.81 -20.08
C LEU A 461 -3.97 9.43 -19.99
N LYS A 462 -3.60 8.55 -19.06
CA LYS A 462 -2.22 8.05 -18.90
C LYS A 462 -1.79 7.16 -20.05
N ASP A 463 -2.68 6.37 -20.63
CA ASP A 463 -2.39 5.48 -21.78
C ASP A 463 -1.82 6.26 -22.97
N TRP A 464 -2.26 7.52 -23.15
CA TRP A 464 -1.76 8.42 -24.18
C TRP A 464 -0.44 9.12 -23.84
N GLY A 465 0.03 9.09 -22.58
CA GLY A 465 1.29 9.69 -22.17
C GLY A 465 2.53 8.90 -22.61
N GLY A 466 2.39 7.59 -22.81
CA GLY A 466 3.51 6.68 -23.11
C GLY A 466 4.45 6.52 -21.90
N ASP A 467 4.91 5.30 -21.65
CA ASP A 467 5.91 5.04 -20.61
C ASP A 467 7.14 4.39 -21.27
N LEU A 468 8.14 5.23 -21.58
CA LEU A 468 9.38 4.83 -22.24
C LEU A 468 10.16 3.76 -21.45
N GLU A 469 9.91 3.62 -20.15
CA GLU A 469 10.64 2.67 -19.28
C GLU A 469 10.05 1.26 -19.27
N ASN A 470 8.79 1.08 -19.70
CA ASN A 470 8.09 -0.22 -19.64
C ASN A 470 7.74 -0.81 -21.02
N ASP A 471 8.28 -0.25 -22.10
CA ASP A 471 8.03 -0.66 -23.49
C ASP A 471 6.52 -0.71 -23.85
N ARG A 472 5.70 0.01 -23.08
CA ARG A 472 4.25 0.12 -23.32
C ARG A 472 4.04 1.09 -24.47
N ARG A 473 3.51 0.55 -25.57
CA ARG A 473 3.05 1.35 -26.71
C ARG A 473 2.03 2.38 -26.20
N ALA A 474 2.26 3.66 -26.50
CA ALA A 474 1.29 4.70 -26.21
C ALA A 474 -0.03 4.39 -26.94
N ALA A 475 -1.15 4.75 -26.32
CA ALA A 475 -2.50 4.53 -26.83
C ALA A 475 -2.82 3.04 -27.09
N GLY A 476 -2.40 2.16 -26.17
CA GLY A 476 -2.64 0.72 -26.26
C GLY A 476 -4.12 0.38 -26.33
N ASP A 477 -4.97 1.10 -25.59
CA ASP A 477 -6.41 0.87 -25.58
C ASP A 477 -7.06 1.21 -26.93
N LEU A 478 -6.58 2.26 -27.61
CA LEU A 478 -7.05 2.60 -28.97
C LEU A 478 -6.61 1.52 -29.98
N LEU A 479 -5.35 1.10 -29.93
CA LEU A 479 -4.81 0.10 -30.84
C LEU A 479 -5.47 -1.28 -30.63
N GLY A 480 -5.76 -1.63 -29.38
CA GLY A 480 -6.57 -2.81 -29.02
C GLY A 480 -8.06 -2.67 -29.37
N GLY A 481 -8.49 -1.48 -29.80
CA GLY A 481 -9.86 -1.20 -30.20
C GLY A 481 -10.86 -1.29 -29.04
N ARG A 482 -10.43 -0.88 -27.83
CA ARG A 482 -11.23 -0.83 -26.61
C ARG A 482 -12.11 0.44 -26.55
N PRO A 483 -13.27 0.37 -25.89
CA PRO A 483 -14.18 1.51 -25.74
C PRO A 483 -13.60 2.54 -24.77
N THR A 484 -12.96 3.59 -25.29
CA THR A 484 -12.41 4.65 -24.44
C THR A 484 -13.35 5.85 -24.31
N LEU A 485 -13.31 6.55 -23.17
CA LEU A 485 -14.07 7.79 -23.00
C LEU A 485 -13.58 8.86 -23.97
N LEU A 486 -12.27 8.92 -24.22
CA LEU A 486 -11.67 9.87 -25.16
C LEU A 486 -12.25 9.70 -26.57
N TRP A 487 -12.40 8.44 -27.00
CA TRP A 487 -13.03 8.11 -28.29
C TRP A 487 -14.49 8.57 -28.34
N ALA A 488 -15.27 8.26 -27.30
CA ALA A 488 -16.67 8.66 -27.21
C ALA A 488 -16.85 10.19 -27.24
N LEU A 489 -16.01 10.92 -26.52
CA LEU A 489 -16.02 12.39 -26.51
C LEU A 489 -15.63 12.97 -27.87
N ALA A 490 -14.67 12.37 -28.56
CA ALA A 490 -14.27 12.80 -29.89
C ALA A 490 -15.40 12.57 -30.91
N LEU A 491 -16.08 11.42 -30.86
CA LEU A 491 -17.26 11.15 -31.69
C LEU A 491 -18.39 12.15 -31.45
N GLN A 492 -18.61 12.55 -30.20
CA GLN A 492 -19.65 13.51 -29.83
C GLN A 492 -19.36 14.92 -30.35
N ARG A 493 -18.08 15.31 -30.42
CA ARG A 493 -17.66 16.69 -30.70
C ARG A 493 -17.22 16.93 -32.13
N LEU A 494 -16.73 15.92 -32.83
CA LEU A 494 -16.29 16.03 -34.22
C LEU A 494 -17.44 15.72 -35.18
N THR A 495 -17.60 16.57 -36.19
CA THR A 495 -18.61 16.40 -37.25
C THR A 495 -17.97 16.55 -38.63
N GLY A 496 -18.73 16.22 -39.69
CA GLY A 496 -18.27 16.36 -41.07
C GLY A 496 -17.00 15.54 -41.37
N THR A 497 -16.00 16.20 -41.95
CA THR A 497 -14.74 15.56 -42.39
C THR A 497 -13.91 15.03 -41.22
N ALA A 498 -13.85 15.74 -40.09
CA ALA A 498 -13.11 15.30 -38.90
C ALA A 498 -13.73 14.03 -38.28
N GLY A 499 -15.07 13.97 -38.19
CA GLY A 499 -15.77 12.78 -37.73
C GLY A 499 -15.58 11.56 -38.65
N ALA A 500 -15.59 11.78 -39.97
CA ALA A 500 -15.31 10.72 -40.94
C ALA A 500 -13.85 10.20 -40.83
N ARG A 501 -12.88 11.09 -40.60
CA ARG A 501 -11.47 10.73 -40.35
C ARG A 501 -11.32 9.90 -39.08
N LEU A 502 -12.00 10.28 -38.00
CA LEU A 502 -12.00 9.51 -36.75
C LEU A 502 -12.54 8.09 -36.98
N HIS A 503 -13.70 7.93 -37.63
CA HIS A 503 -14.23 6.60 -37.95
C HIS A 503 -13.30 5.77 -38.83
N ALA A 504 -12.63 6.38 -39.82
CA ALA A 504 -11.64 5.70 -40.64
C ALA A 504 -10.45 5.20 -39.80
N ALA A 505 -10.01 5.98 -38.81
CA ALA A 505 -8.92 5.62 -37.90
C ALA A 505 -9.22 4.32 -37.11
N ALA A 506 -10.46 4.08 -36.68
CA ALA A 506 -10.85 2.81 -36.03
C ALA A 506 -10.69 1.58 -36.94
N THR A 507 -10.86 1.75 -38.25
CA THR A 507 -10.69 0.65 -39.21
C THR A 507 -9.20 0.40 -39.48
N LEU A 508 -8.40 1.47 -39.55
CA LEU A 508 -6.95 1.40 -39.75
C LEU A 508 -6.21 0.83 -38.53
N ALA A 509 -6.70 1.06 -37.31
CA ALA A 509 -6.15 0.50 -36.07
C ALA A 509 -6.05 -1.03 -36.06
N ARG A 510 -6.88 -1.72 -36.85
CA ARG A 510 -6.92 -3.19 -36.95
C ARG A 510 -6.14 -3.74 -38.15
N GLY A 511 -5.58 -2.89 -38.99
CA GLY A 511 -4.83 -3.28 -40.19
C GLY A 511 -3.31 -3.26 -39.98
N PRO A 512 -2.52 -3.81 -40.91
CA PRO A 512 -1.04 -3.78 -40.89
C PRO A 512 -0.46 -2.39 -41.23
N GLY A 513 -1.05 -1.32 -40.70
CA GLY A 513 -0.69 0.07 -41.01
C GLY A 513 0.45 0.62 -40.14
N ASP A 514 0.92 1.82 -40.50
CA ASP A 514 1.84 2.60 -39.66
C ASP A 514 1.09 3.12 -38.42
N ALA A 515 1.28 2.43 -37.29
CA ALA A 515 0.70 2.80 -36.01
C ALA A 515 1.11 4.23 -35.59
N GLY A 516 2.33 4.68 -35.91
CA GLY A 516 2.78 6.02 -35.56
C GLY A 516 1.97 7.11 -36.25
N ALA A 517 1.73 6.96 -37.56
CA ALA A 517 0.90 7.89 -38.33
C ALA A 517 -0.55 7.92 -37.84
N LEU A 518 -1.13 6.75 -37.52
CA LEU A 518 -2.46 6.63 -36.95
C LEU A 518 -2.59 7.36 -35.61
N LEU A 519 -1.62 7.16 -34.71
CA LEU A 519 -1.64 7.79 -33.39
C LEU A 519 -1.49 9.32 -33.48
N ALA A 520 -0.65 9.81 -34.39
CA ALA A 520 -0.51 11.25 -34.64
C ALA A 520 -1.81 11.87 -35.15
N GLU A 521 -2.50 11.20 -36.08
CA GLU A 521 -3.78 11.62 -36.63
C GLU A 521 -4.87 11.67 -35.54
N VAL A 522 -5.02 10.61 -34.75
CA VAL A 522 -6.03 10.57 -33.68
C VAL A 522 -5.72 11.57 -32.59
N ARG A 523 -4.43 11.80 -32.26
CA ARG A 523 -4.05 12.85 -31.33
C ARG A 523 -4.48 14.24 -31.82
N ALA A 524 -4.24 14.56 -33.09
CA ALA A 524 -4.68 15.84 -33.66
C ALA A 524 -6.21 16.00 -33.60
N LEU A 525 -6.98 14.93 -33.86
CA LEU A 525 -8.44 14.93 -33.74
C LEU A 525 -8.91 15.09 -32.28
N TYR A 526 -8.21 14.47 -31.33
CA TYR A 526 -8.47 14.60 -29.90
C TYR A 526 -8.19 16.02 -29.39
N ASP A 527 -7.12 16.64 -29.89
CA ASP A 527 -6.79 18.04 -29.61
C ASP A 527 -7.85 19.00 -30.19
N GLU A 528 -8.27 18.79 -31.44
CA GLU A 528 -9.36 19.55 -32.09
C GLU A 528 -10.68 19.45 -31.30
N ALA A 529 -11.00 18.25 -30.80
CA ALA A 529 -12.20 18.01 -30.00
C ALA A 529 -12.06 18.45 -28.53
N GLY A 530 -10.87 18.81 -28.06
CA GLY A 530 -10.60 19.17 -26.67
C GLY A 530 -10.99 18.07 -25.67
N VAL A 531 -10.76 16.79 -26.02
CA VAL A 531 -11.23 15.65 -25.20
C VAL A 531 -10.44 15.49 -23.90
N VAL A 532 -9.15 15.85 -23.89
CA VAL A 532 -8.28 15.73 -22.72
C VAL A 532 -8.79 16.60 -21.57
N SER A 533 -9.05 17.88 -21.84
CA SER A 533 -9.58 18.81 -20.84
C SER A 533 -10.94 18.34 -20.33
N ARG A 534 -11.83 17.86 -21.22
CA ARG A 534 -13.14 17.35 -20.79
C ARG A 534 -13.03 16.08 -19.95
N ALA A 535 -12.14 15.16 -20.29
CA ALA A 535 -11.90 13.95 -19.51
C ALA A 535 -11.34 14.28 -18.11
N GLN A 536 -10.43 15.27 -18.01
CA GLN A 536 -9.94 15.76 -16.72
C GLN A 536 -11.07 16.36 -15.86
N GLU A 537 -11.95 17.17 -16.46
CA GLU A 537 -13.15 17.68 -15.78
C GLU A 537 -14.05 16.54 -15.28
N ILE A 538 -14.33 15.55 -16.14
CA ILE A 538 -15.14 14.38 -15.77
C ILE A 538 -14.50 13.63 -14.60
N ALA A 539 -13.17 13.41 -14.61
CA ALA A 539 -12.49 12.77 -13.49
C ALA A 539 -12.67 13.54 -12.16
N GLN A 540 -12.61 14.87 -12.19
CA GLN A 540 -12.87 15.72 -11.03
C GLN A 540 -14.35 15.72 -10.61
N GLU A 541 -15.29 15.72 -11.56
CA GLU A 541 -16.71 15.55 -11.28
C GLU A 541 -16.99 14.21 -10.58
N GLN A 542 -16.35 13.11 -11.03
CA GLN A 542 -16.46 11.81 -10.37
C GLN A 542 -15.86 11.83 -8.96
N ARG A 543 -14.70 12.45 -8.77
CA ARG A 543 -14.10 12.62 -7.43
C ARG A 543 -15.05 13.35 -6.48
N GLN A 544 -15.65 14.45 -6.93
CA GLN A 544 -16.59 15.22 -6.13
C GLN A 544 -17.81 14.39 -5.73
N LYS A 545 -18.40 13.64 -6.68
CA LYS A 545 -19.53 12.74 -6.41
C LYS A 545 -19.16 11.61 -5.44
N ALA A 546 -17.93 11.10 -5.50
CA ALA A 546 -17.43 10.12 -4.54
C ALA A 546 -17.32 10.71 -3.13
N ALA A 547 -16.74 11.91 -2.99
CA ALA A 547 -16.65 12.60 -1.70
C ALA A 547 -18.03 12.87 -1.10
N GLU A 548 -19.00 13.31 -1.91
CA GLU A 548 -20.39 13.50 -1.49
C GLU A 548 -21.06 12.21 -1.02
N ALA A 549 -20.77 11.07 -1.66
CA ALA A 549 -21.32 9.77 -1.28
C ALA A 549 -20.88 9.31 0.12
N VAL A 550 -19.68 9.69 0.55
CA VAL A 550 -19.12 9.31 1.87
C VAL A 550 -19.24 10.40 2.93
N ALA A 551 -19.63 11.62 2.56
CA ALA A 551 -19.83 12.72 3.51
C ALA A 551 -20.84 12.37 4.62
N GLY A 552 -21.85 11.57 4.30
CA GLY A 552 -22.86 11.07 5.25
C GLY A 552 -22.46 9.84 6.07
N CYS A 553 -21.25 9.29 5.87
CA CYS A 553 -20.75 8.15 6.63
C CYS A 553 -20.62 8.52 8.11
N ARG A 554 -21.35 7.80 8.97
CA ARG A 554 -21.35 8.02 10.43
C ARG A 554 -20.14 7.40 11.13
N LEU A 555 -19.48 6.46 10.46
CA LEU A 555 -18.29 5.77 10.92
C LEU A 555 -17.07 6.62 10.53
N ARG A 556 -16.56 7.40 11.49
CA ARG A 556 -15.55 8.43 11.25
C ARG A 556 -14.28 7.83 10.63
N ARG A 557 -13.75 6.75 11.22
CA ARG A 557 -12.52 6.13 10.74
C ARG A 557 -12.73 5.43 9.41
N LEU A 558 -13.91 4.83 9.19
CA LEU A 558 -14.23 4.29 7.86
C LEU A 558 -14.23 5.40 6.82
N ARG A 559 -14.81 6.56 7.12
CA ARG A 559 -14.79 7.72 6.22
C ARG A 559 -13.35 8.15 5.90
N GLU A 560 -12.47 8.23 6.90
CA GLU A 560 -11.04 8.55 6.71
C GLU A 560 -10.35 7.55 5.77
N VAL A 561 -10.64 6.24 5.89
CA VAL A 561 -10.14 5.22 4.96
C VAL A 561 -10.66 5.45 3.53
N LEU A 562 -11.95 5.74 3.38
CA LEU A 562 -12.54 5.98 2.06
C LEU A 562 -11.97 7.26 1.43
N GLU A 563 -11.82 8.35 2.18
CA GLU A 563 -11.18 9.58 1.70
C GLU A 563 -9.73 9.33 1.26
N PHE A 564 -8.96 8.56 2.03
CA PHE A 564 -7.60 8.14 1.66
C PHE A 564 -7.58 7.33 0.35
N LEU A 565 -8.49 6.36 0.19
CA LEU A 565 -8.57 5.54 -1.02
C LEU A 565 -8.99 6.38 -2.25
N LEU A 566 -9.86 7.38 -2.04
CA LEU A 566 -10.24 8.33 -3.08
C LEU A 566 -9.05 9.16 -3.54
N ASP A 567 -8.21 9.66 -2.62
CA ASP A 567 -7.00 10.41 -2.94
C ASP A 567 -5.97 9.58 -3.69
N LEU A 568 -5.84 8.31 -3.33
CA LEU A 568 -4.94 7.37 -4.01
C LEU A 568 -5.39 7.07 -5.44
N ALA A 569 -6.70 6.86 -5.65
CA ALA A 569 -7.26 6.46 -6.93
C ALA A 569 -7.46 7.67 -7.88
N VAL A 570 -7.98 8.78 -7.36
CA VAL A 570 -8.39 9.95 -8.14
C VAL A 570 -7.92 11.22 -7.40
N PRO A 571 -6.65 11.64 -7.55
CA PRO A 571 -6.09 12.77 -6.80
C PRO A 571 -6.69 14.13 -7.20
N GLU A 572 -6.72 15.09 -6.26
CA GLU A 572 -7.21 16.47 -6.51
C GLU A 572 -6.46 17.19 -7.62
N ARG A 573 -5.15 16.94 -7.72
CA ARG A 573 -4.31 17.49 -8.77
C ARG A 573 -3.69 16.31 -9.52
N PRO A 574 -4.28 15.88 -10.64
CA PRO A 574 -3.66 14.86 -11.47
C PRO A 574 -2.29 15.37 -11.93
N ALA A 575 -1.30 14.47 -11.96
CA ALA A 575 0.03 14.80 -12.46
C ALA A 575 -0.08 15.36 -13.90
N PRO A 576 0.73 16.37 -14.27
CA PRO A 576 0.72 16.86 -15.64
C PRO A 576 1.03 15.70 -16.59
N LEU A 577 0.17 15.53 -17.60
CA LEU A 577 0.42 14.61 -18.71
C LEU A 577 1.71 15.11 -19.40
N ARG A 578 2.73 14.24 -19.46
CA ARG A 578 3.99 14.54 -20.15
C ARG A 578 3.84 14.31 -21.64
#